data_AF-A0A353QWF4-F1
#
_entry.id   AF-A0A353QWF4-F1
#
_cell.length_a   1.000
_cell.length_b   1.000
_cell.length_c   1.000
_cell.angle_alpha   90.00
_cell.angle_beta   90.00
_cell.angle_gamma   90.00
#
_symmetry.space_group_name_H-M   'P 1'
#
loop_
_entity.id
_entity.type
_entity.pdbx_description
1 polymer ?
#
loop_
_entity_poly.entity_id
_entity_poly.type
_entity_poly.pdbx_seq_one_letter_code
_entity_poly.pdbx_strand_id
1 'polypeptide(L)' 'MLKGLDKEIDYLRDAKTHFWVAFLGSFGGSVSITLSHFPLIPKIIMMIIGFVFSLIFLMNYLKKGVMIERRINFLKKKGE' A
#
# COMPACT_ATOMS: atom_id res chain seq x y z
N MET A 1 14.93 -13.58 20.41
CA MET A 1 15.05 -12.32 19.65
C MET A 1 15.05 -11.13 20.61
N LEU A 2 15.92 -10.15 20.37
CA LEU A 2 15.96 -8.90 21.16
C LEU A 2 14.65 -8.12 20.92
N LYS A 3 13.98 -7.64 21.98
CA LYS A 3 12.70 -6.88 21.88
C LYS A 3 12.70 -5.72 20.86
N GLY A 4 13.87 -5.13 20.59
CA GLY A 4 14.02 -4.07 19.57
C GLY A 4 13.90 -4.58 18.13
N LEU A 5 14.38 -5.81 17.87
CA LEU A 5 14.34 -6.45 16.56
C LEU A 5 12.91 -6.80 16.14
N ASP A 6 12.10 -7.30 17.10
CA ASP A 6 10.69 -7.62 16.87
C ASP A 6 9.89 -6.36 16.54
N LYS A 7 10.12 -5.25 17.26
CA LYS A 7 9.51 -3.95 16.95
C LYS A 7 9.86 -3.44 15.55
N GLU A 8 11.10 -3.64 15.10
CA GLU A 8 11.51 -3.22 13.75
C GLU A 8 10.84 -4.08 12.66
N ILE A 9 10.70 -5.37 12.89
CA ILE A 9 9.96 -6.28 11.99
C ILE A 9 8.48 -5.89 11.91
N ASP A 10 7.86 -5.58 13.05
CA ASP A 10 6.45 -5.15 13.10
C ASP A 10 6.26 -3.81 12.37
N TYR A 11 7.13 -2.83 12.61
CA TYR A 11 7.11 -1.56 11.88
C TYR A 11 7.19 -1.75 10.35
N LEU A 12 8.08 -2.64 9.89
CA LEU A 12 8.22 -2.94 8.47
C LEU A 12 6.98 -3.64 7.89
N ARG A 13 6.34 -4.52 8.65
CA ARG A 13 5.07 -5.15 8.27
C ARG A 13 3.93 -4.15 8.20
N ASP A 14 3.83 -3.25 9.16
CA ASP A 14 2.83 -2.17 9.17
C ASP A 14 3.02 -1.26 7.97
N ALA A 15 4.26 -0.87 7.65
CA ALA A 15 4.55 -0.08 6.46
C ALA A 15 4.05 -0.77 5.17
N LYS A 16 4.28 -2.09 5.01
CA LYS A 16 3.76 -2.86 3.87
C LYS A 16 2.22 -2.86 3.85
N THR A 17 1.59 -3.02 5.01
CA THR A 17 0.13 -3.03 5.16
C THR A 17 -0.48 -1.67 4.80
N HIS A 18 0.12 -0.56 5.21
CA HIS A 18 -0.35 0.77 4.86
C HIS A 18 -0.35 1.03 3.35
N PHE A 19 0.66 0.56 2.60
CA PHE A 19 0.64 0.66 1.15
C PHE A 19 -0.51 -0.14 0.52
N TRP A 20 -0.80 -1.33 1.06
CA TRP A 20 -1.91 -2.16 0.60
C TRP A 20 -3.27 -1.51 0.87
N VAL A 21 -3.47 -0.97 2.08
CA VAL A 21 -4.69 -0.27 2.46
C VAL A 21 -4.88 0.98 1.60
N ALA A 22 -3.83 1.75 1.35
CA ALA A 22 -3.88 2.93 0.48
C ALA A 22 -4.27 2.56 -0.95
N PHE A 23 -3.70 1.48 -1.50
CA PHE A 23 -4.10 0.95 -2.81
C PHE A 23 -5.60 0.60 -2.85
N LEU A 24 -6.08 -0.18 -1.90
CA LEU A 24 -7.49 -0.59 -1.82
C LEU A 24 -8.42 0.62 -1.67
N GLY A 25 -8.04 1.61 -0.86
CA GLY A 25 -8.80 2.84 -0.69
C GLY A 25 -8.89 3.66 -1.99
N SER A 26 -7.77 3.88 -2.66
CA SER A 26 -7.74 4.62 -3.93
C SER A 26 -8.50 3.89 -5.06
N PHE A 27 -8.34 2.56 -5.15
CA PHE A 27 -9.04 1.74 -6.13
C PHE A 27 -10.55 1.64 -5.84
N GLY A 28 -10.93 1.38 -4.60
CA GLY A 28 -12.33 1.35 -4.18
C GLY A 28 -13.02 2.71 -4.37
N GLY A 29 -12.31 3.80 -4.09
CA GLY A 29 -12.77 5.16 -4.34
C GLY A 29 -13.02 5.42 -5.83
N SER A 30 -12.10 5.04 -6.72
CA SER A 30 -12.29 5.23 -8.17
C SER A 30 -13.46 4.41 -8.71
N VAL A 31 -13.64 3.17 -8.26
CA VAL A 31 -14.79 2.31 -8.63
C VAL A 31 -16.11 2.90 -8.10
N SER A 32 -16.12 3.40 -6.87
CA SER A 32 -17.32 4.00 -6.27
C SER A 32 -17.77 5.25 -7.03
N ILE A 33 -16.82 6.02 -7.55
CA ILE A 33 -17.12 7.18 -8.40
C ILE A 33 -17.82 6.75 -9.69
N THR A 34 -17.51 5.59 -10.26
CA THR A 34 -18.21 5.04 -11.43
C THR A 34 -19.71 4.84 -11.17
N LEU A 35 -20.09 4.47 -9.95
CA LEU A 35 -21.49 4.27 -9.55
C LEU A 35 -22.18 5.55 -9.03
N SER A 36 -21.41 6.60 -8.79
CA SER A 36 -21.93 7.88 -8.30
C SER A 36 -22.67 8.68 -9.39
N HIS A 37 -23.58 9.55 -8.95
CA HIS A 37 -24.40 10.42 -9.79
C HIS A 37 -23.74 11.80 -10.06
N PHE A 38 -22.40 11.89 -10.00
CA PHE A 38 -21.68 13.12 -10.30
C PHE A 38 -21.75 13.49 -11.79
N PRO A 39 -21.64 14.79 -12.15
CA PRO A 39 -21.53 15.22 -13.54
C PRO A 39 -20.36 14.52 -14.25
N LEU A 40 -20.51 14.24 -15.55
CA LEU A 40 -19.61 13.35 -16.30
C LEU A 40 -18.15 13.79 -16.27
N ILE A 41 -17.88 15.09 -16.49
CA ILE A 41 -16.52 15.63 -16.56
C ILE A 41 -15.77 15.49 -15.21
N PRO A 42 -16.27 16.02 -14.07
CA PRO A 42 -15.59 15.84 -12.79
C PRO A 42 -15.51 14.35 -12.38
N LYS A 43 -16.51 13.54 -12.73
CA LYS A 43 -16.50 12.09 -12.49
C LYS A 43 -15.30 11.41 -13.16
N ILE A 44 -15.05 11.70 -14.45
CA ILE A 44 -13.91 11.14 -15.18
C ILE A 44 -12.58 11.58 -14.54
N ILE A 45 -12.45 12.88 -14.20
CA ILE A 45 -11.22 13.41 -13.59
C ILE A 45 -10.93 12.71 -12.26
N MET A 46 -11.92 12.62 -11.37
CA MET A 46 -11.72 11.99 -10.06
C MET A 46 -11.45 10.48 -10.18
N MET A 47 -12.07 9.80 -11.15
CA MET A 47 -11.81 8.39 -11.43
C MET A 47 -10.36 8.17 -11.92
N ILE A 48 -9.87 8.99 -12.83
CA ILE A 48 -8.48 8.93 -13.32
C ILE A 48 -7.50 9.17 -12.17
N ILE A 49 -7.74 10.20 -11.35
CA ILE A 49 -6.90 10.51 -10.19
C ILE A 49 -6.84 9.31 -9.23
N GLY A 50 -7.99 8.78 -8.82
CA GLY A 50 -8.06 7.62 -7.91
C GLY A 50 -7.35 6.40 -8.49
N PHE A 51 -7.52 6.15 -9.79
CA PHE A 51 -6.86 5.04 -10.48
C PHE A 51 -5.34 5.21 -10.54
N VAL A 52 -4.84 6.40 -10.87
CA VAL A 52 -3.40 6.71 -10.88
C VAL A 52 -2.78 6.51 -9.50
N PHE A 53 -3.40 7.03 -8.45
CA PHE A 53 -2.94 6.82 -7.08
C PHE A 53 -2.94 5.33 -6.70
N SER A 54 -3.98 4.58 -7.11
CA SER A 54 -4.01 3.13 -6.86
C SER A 54 -2.81 2.42 -7.51
N LEU A 55 -2.47 2.75 -8.76
CA LEU A 55 -1.30 2.16 -9.43
C LEU A 55 0.01 2.53 -8.74
N ILE A 56 0.16 3.78 -8.31
CA ILE A 56 1.35 4.24 -7.57
C ILE A 56 1.50 3.46 -6.26
N PHE A 57 0.43 3.30 -5.49
CA PHE A 57 0.47 2.53 -4.23
C PHE A 57 0.70 1.05 -4.48
N LEU A 58 0.12 0.46 -5.52
CA LEU A 58 0.37 -0.94 -5.90
C LEU A 58 1.82 -1.16 -6.29
N MET A 59 2.41 -0.30 -7.12
CA MET A 59 3.82 -0.38 -7.50
C MET A 59 4.74 -0.24 -6.28
N ASN A 60 4.42 0.68 -5.37
CA ASN A 60 5.17 0.84 -4.12
C ASN A 60 5.03 -0.40 -3.22
N TYR A 61 3.82 -0.96 -3.09
CA TYR A 61 3.58 -2.20 -2.36
C TYR A 61 4.41 -3.36 -2.91
N LEU A 62 4.46 -3.53 -4.24
CA LEU A 62 5.24 -4.60 -4.86
C LEU A 62 6.75 -4.37 -4.70
N LYS A 63 7.27 -3.19 -5.08
CA LYS A 63 8.72 -2.89 -5.03
C LYS A 63 9.23 -2.82 -3.60
N LYS A 64 8.58 -2.04 -2.73
CA LYS A 64 8.99 -1.90 -1.33
C LYS A 64 8.63 -3.13 -0.52
N GLY A 65 7.55 -3.85 -0.85
CA GLY A 65 7.17 -5.09 -0.18
C GLY A 65 8.25 -6.17 -0.31
N VAL A 66 8.84 -6.36 -1.50
CA VAL A 66 9.95 -7.31 -1.67
C VAL A 66 11.18 -6.88 -0.85
N MET A 67 11.49 -5.58 -0.82
CA MET A 67 12.61 -5.06 -0.03
C MET A 67 12.38 -5.23 1.47
N ILE A 68 11.18 -4.91 1.95
CA ILE A 68 10.72 -5.09 3.33
C ILE A 68 10.83 -6.56 3.73
N GLU A 69 10.38 -7.47 2.88
CA GLU A 69 10.38 -8.91 3.17
C GLU A 69 11.80 -9.48 3.21
N ARG A 70 12.69 -9.03 2.31
CA ARG A 70 14.13 -9.34 2.40
C ARG A 70 14.75 -8.79 3.68
N ARG A 71 14.39 -7.56 4.09
CA ARG A 71 14.87 -6.94 5.33
C ARG A 71 14.40 -7.71 6.56
N ILE A 72 13.14 -8.11 6.61
CA ILE A 72 12.57 -8.93 7.70
C ILE A 72 13.30 -10.28 7.79
N ASN A 73 13.52 -10.96 6.66
CA ASN A 73 14.22 -12.24 6.64
C ASN A 73 15.69 -12.11 7.09
N PHE A 74 16.36 -11.02 6.72
CA PHE A 74 17.71 -10.71 7.19
C PHE A 74 17.75 -10.44 8.70
N LEU A 75 16.81 -9.65 9.22
CA LEU A 75 16.72 -9.35 10.65
C LEU A 75 16.43 -10.62 11.47
N LYS A 76 15.51 -11.48 11.02
CA LYS A 76 15.24 -12.77 11.65
C LYS A 76 16.49 -13.65 11.76
N LYS A 77 17.26 -13.79 10.67
CA LYS A 77 18.52 -14.56 10.66
C LYS A 77 19.61 -14.00 11.58
N LYS A 78 19.57 -12.70 11.91
CA LYS A 78 20.51 -12.06 12.85
C LYS A 78 20.09 -12.20 14.32
N GLY A 79 18.82 -12.53 14.57
CA GLY A 79 18.27 -12.68 15.91
C GLY A 79 18.18 -14.13 16.41
N GLU A 80 18.54 -15.09 15.55
CA GLU A 80 18.92 -16.47 15.86
C GLU A 80 20.37 -16.51 16.36
#